data_AF-A0A4R5W366-F1
#
_entry.id   AF-A0A4R5W366-F1
#
_cell.length_a   1.000
_cell.length_b   1.000
_cell.length_c   1.000
_cell.angle_alpha   90.00
_cell.angle_beta   90.00
_cell.angle_gamma   90.00
#
_symmetry.space_group_name_H-M   'P 1'
#
loop_
_entity.id
_entity.type
_entity.pdbx_description
1 polymer ?
#
loop_
_entity_poly.entity_id
_entity_poly.type
_entity_poly.pdbx_seq_one_letter_code
_entity_poly.pdbx_strand_id
1 'polypeptide(L)'
;MNPLGSSVLKSALNKGSYGLLLLLLCSIGFAQEAAKSVEKKGDPARWYEADSTQRDYLETLKKEAQSVYQESKSKCHLLPANERGDCNKDADKQLASDLATAKKQAMEQHN
;
A
#
# COMPACT_ATOMS: atom_id res chain seq x y z
N MET A 1 37.35 40.49 3.86
CA MET A 1 37.36 41.29 2.62
C MET A 1 35.96 41.22 2.04
N ASN A 2 35.22 42.33 2.04
CA ASN A 2 34.03 42.56 1.21
C ASN A 2 34.44 43.57 0.11
N PRO A 3 33.79 43.53 -1.06
CA PRO A 3 32.91 44.65 -1.42
C PRO A 3 31.59 44.14 -2.08
N LEU A 4 30.41 44.53 -1.60
CA LEU A 4 29.65 45.78 -1.85
C LEU A 4 29.11 45.95 -3.29
N GLY A 5 27.80 46.14 -3.38
CA GLY A 5 27.12 46.96 -4.39
C GLY A 5 26.18 46.18 -5.33
N SER A 6 24.88 46.03 -5.02
CA SER A 6 23.77 47.00 -5.13
C SER A 6 23.19 47.15 -6.55
N SER A 7 21.86 47.13 -6.63
CA SER A 7 20.95 47.28 -7.80
C SER A 7 20.54 45.91 -8.37
N VAL A 8 19.30 45.46 -8.32
CA VAL A 8 18.04 46.17 -8.57
C VAL A 8 16.93 45.53 -7.73
N LEU A 9 16.47 46.25 -6.71
CA LEU A 9 15.10 46.11 -6.20
C LEU A 9 14.17 46.60 -7.31
N LYS A 10 13.58 45.68 -8.06
CA LYS A 10 12.34 45.94 -8.79
C LYS A 10 11.30 44.93 -8.36
N SER A 11 10.38 45.46 -7.56
CA SER A 11 9.11 44.86 -7.18
C SER A 11 8.45 44.20 -8.39
N ALA A 12 8.38 42.87 -8.34
CA ALA A 12 7.30 42.13 -8.97
C ALA A 12 6.63 41.34 -7.84
N LEU A 13 5.86 42.04 -7.01
CA LEU A 13 4.82 41.41 -6.20
C LEU A 13 3.75 40.88 -7.17
N ASN A 14 4.06 39.76 -7.82
CA ASN A 14 3.11 38.99 -8.60
C ASN A 14 2.38 38.08 -7.61
N LYS A 15 1.08 38.31 -7.44
CA LYS A 15 0.16 37.68 -6.46
C LYS A 15 -0.04 36.16 -6.67
N GLY A 16 0.89 35.47 -7.33
CA GLY A 16 0.85 34.03 -7.61
C GLY A 16 1.88 33.18 -6.84
N SER A 17 2.79 33.79 -6.07
CA SER A 17 3.90 33.04 -5.43
C SER A 17 3.57 32.37 -4.09
N TYR A 18 2.34 32.45 -3.59
CA TYR A 18 1.93 31.70 -2.39
C TYR A 18 1.61 30.23 -2.68
N GLY A 19 1.24 29.88 -3.92
CA GLY A 19 0.91 28.49 -4.27
C GLY A 19 2.14 27.57 -4.32
N LEU A 20 3.29 28.08 -4.75
CA LEU A 20 4.52 27.28 -4.83
C LEU A 20 5.24 27.18 -3.49
N LEU A 21 5.07 28.16 -2.60
CA LEU A 21 5.63 28.14 -1.24
C LEU A 21 4.83 27.20 -0.31
N LEU A 22 3.53 27.03 -0.53
CA LEU A 22 2.66 26.09 0.22
C LEU A 22 2.94 24.62 -0.10
N LEU A 23 3.42 24.28 -1.30
CA LEU A 23 3.74 22.90 -1.70
C LEU A 23 5.09 22.39 -1.17
N LEU A 24 6.02 23.29 -0.81
CA LEU A 24 7.37 22.94 -0.33
C LEU A 24 7.47 22.73 1.19
N LEU A 25 6.42 23.03 1.95
CA LEU A 25 6.39 22.86 3.41
C LEU A 25 5.81 21.50 3.87
N CYS A 26 5.39 20.63 2.94
CA CYS A 26 4.84 19.31 3.28
C CYS A 26 5.92 18.21 3.43
N SER A 27 7.20 18.52 3.18
CA SER A 27 8.27 17.52 3.07
C SER A 27 9.19 17.40 4.29
N ILE A 28 8.96 18.16 5.37
CA ILE A 28 9.82 18.11 6.55
C ILE A 28 9.05 17.48 7.72
N GLY A 29 9.30 16.20 7.96
CA GLY A 29 9.13 15.60 9.29
C GLY A 29 8.25 14.35 9.39
N PHE A 30 8.58 13.26 8.70
CA PHE A 30 8.35 11.95 9.31
C PHE A 30 9.52 11.67 10.24
N ALA A 31 9.43 12.18 11.47
CA ALA A 31 10.20 11.62 12.56
C ALA A 31 9.75 10.15 12.68
N GLN A 32 10.70 9.22 12.52
CA GLN A 32 10.48 7.80 12.78
C GLN A 32 10.36 7.62 14.29
N GLU A 33 9.17 7.91 14.83
CA GLU A 33 8.78 7.50 16.17
C GLU A 33 8.86 5.96 16.17
N ALA A 34 9.69 5.40 17.03
CA ALA A 34 9.67 3.97 17.29
C ALA A 34 8.22 3.58 17.60
N ALA A 35 7.61 2.74 16.77
CA ALA A 35 6.20 2.41 16.84
C ALA A 35 5.83 1.99 18.27
N LYS A 36 5.23 2.89 19.05
CA LYS A 36 4.46 2.50 20.23
C LYS A 36 3.37 1.59 19.68
N SER A 37 3.33 0.34 20.17
CA SER A 37 2.26 -0.58 19.84
C SER A 37 0.93 0.13 20.09
N VAL A 38 0.12 0.30 19.05
CA VAL A 38 -1.25 0.82 19.18
C VAL A 38 -2.11 -0.33 19.69
N GLU A 39 -1.82 -0.79 20.89
CA GLU A 39 -2.61 -1.81 21.55
C GLU A 39 -3.86 -1.14 22.14
N LYS A 40 -5.05 -1.52 21.66
CA LYS A 40 -6.30 -1.00 22.21
C LYS A 40 -6.80 -1.94 23.28
N LYS A 41 -7.34 -1.37 24.36
CA LYS A 41 -7.95 -2.14 25.43
C LYS A 41 -9.11 -2.97 24.88
N GLY A 42 -8.95 -4.29 24.89
CA GLY A 42 -9.95 -5.25 24.40
C GLY A 42 -9.58 -5.94 23.08
N ASP A 43 -8.48 -5.54 22.43
CA ASP A 43 -7.99 -6.24 21.25
C ASP A 43 -7.42 -7.62 21.67
N PRO A 44 -7.70 -8.69 20.92
CA PRO A 44 -7.10 -9.99 21.17
C PRO A 44 -5.57 -9.92 21.01
N ALA A 45 -4.81 -10.49 21.96
CA ALA A 45 -3.34 -10.55 21.89
C ALA A 45 -2.82 -11.11 20.56
N ARG A 46 -3.56 -12.07 19.97
CA ARG A 46 -3.26 -12.67 18.67
C ARG A 46 -3.12 -11.65 17.53
N TRP A 47 -3.79 -10.49 17.57
CA TRP A 47 -3.70 -9.48 16.51
C TRP A 47 -2.32 -8.83 16.38
N TYR A 48 -1.50 -8.93 17.42
CA TYR A 48 -0.16 -8.34 17.44
C TYR A 48 0.94 -9.38 17.25
N GLU A 49 0.59 -10.67 17.22
CA GLU A 49 1.54 -11.72 16.91
C GLU A 49 1.67 -11.86 15.40
N ALA A 50 2.88 -11.61 14.88
CA ALA A 50 3.21 -11.98 13.52
C ALA A 50 2.99 -13.49 13.29
N ASP A 51 2.72 -13.89 12.05
CA ASP A 51 2.69 -15.30 11.69
C ASP A 51 4.07 -15.91 11.93
N SER A 52 4.17 -16.70 13.00
CA SER A 52 5.45 -17.12 13.57
C SER A 52 6.05 -18.32 12.87
N THR A 53 5.29 -19.00 12.01
CA THR A 53 5.74 -20.15 11.24
C THR A 53 5.41 -20.02 9.77
N GLN A 54 6.26 -20.63 8.93
CA GLN A 54 6.05 -20.73 7.48
C GLN A 54 4.67 -21.27 7.13
N ARG A 55 4.19 -22.22 7.93
CA ARG A 55 2.88 -22.84 7.71
C ARG A 55 1.75 -21.85 8.01
N ASP A 56 1.84 -21.09 9.09
CA ASP A 56 0.81 -20.12 9.45
C ASP A 56 0.78 -18.98 8.43
N TYR A 57 1.95 -18.50 7.99
CA TYR A 57 2.04 -17.49 6.94
C TYR A 57 1.48 -18.00 5.60
N LEU A 58 1.76 -19.25 5.21
CA LEU A 58 1.15 -19.86 4.03
C LEU A 58 -0.39 -19.92 4.14
N GLU A 59 -0.93 -20.26 5.31
CA GLU A 59 -2.38 -20.29 5.52
C GLU A 59 -2.99 -18.88 5.43
N THR A 60 -2.28 -17.85 5.91
CA THR A 60 -2.68 -16.44 5.71
C THR A 60 -2.74 -16.08 4.23
N LEU A 61 -1.67 -16.35 3.47
CA LEU A 61 -1.63 -16.06 2.04
C LEU A 61 -2.72 -16.80 1.24
N LYS A 62 -3.06 -18.04 1.62
CA LYS A 62 -4.19 -18.77 1.01
C LYS A 62 -5.52 -18.08 1.26
N LYS A 63 -5.77 -17.60 2.48
CA LYS A 63 -7.01 -16.88 2.83
C LYS A 63 -7.10 -15.58 2.05
N GLU A 64 -6.00 -14.85 1.93
CA GLU A 64 -5.93 -13.61 1.14
C GLU A 64 -6.22 -13.88 -0.34
N ALA A 65 -5.57 -14.89 -0.94
CA ALA A 65 -5.83 -15.30 -2.32
C ALA A 65 -7.30 -15.68 -2.55
N GLN A 66 -7.90 -16.43 -1.62
CA GLN A 66 -9.32 -16.77 -1.69
C GLN A 66 -10.22 -15.54 -1.56
N SER A 67 -9.90 -14.60 -0.67
CA SER A 67 -10.66 -13.36 -0.51
C SER A 67 -10.65 -12.53 -1.80
N VAL A 68 -9.47 -12.35 -2.40
CA VAL A 68 -9.31 -11.65 -3.70
C VAL A 68 -10.06 -12.37 -4.81
N TYR A 69 -10.02 -13.71 -4.83
CA TYR A 69 -10.78 -14.49 -5.79
C TYR A 69 -12.29 -14.26 -5.66
N GLN A 70 -12.85 -14.32 -4.45
CA GLN A 70 -14.28 -14.08 -4.24
C GLN A 70 -14.67 -12.66 -4.63
N GLU A 71 -13.84 -11.66 -4.31
CA GLU A 71 -14.07 -10.28 -4.74
C GLU A 71 -14.05 -10.16 -6.28
N SER A 72 -13.10 -10.83 -6.93
CA SER A 72 -12.98 -10.87 -8.39
C SER A 72 -14.21 -11.52 -9.03
N LYS A 73 -14.69 -12.64 -8.48
CA LYS A 73 -15.92 -13.32 -8.94
C LYS A 73 -17.14 -12.41 -8.77
N SER A 74 -17.26 -11.73 -7.63
CA SER A 74 -18.32 -10.75 -7.39
C SER A 74 -18.31 -9.64 -8.46
N LYS A 75 -17.13 -9.13 -8.82
CA LYS A 75 -17.00 -8.14 -9.91
C LYS A 75 -17.39 -8.72 -11.27
N CYS A 76 -17.03 -9.98 -11.56
CA CYS A 76 -17.43 -10.64 -12.80
C CYS A 76 -18.96 -10.76 -12.95
N HIS A 77 -19.70 -10.91 -11.85
CA HIS A 77 -21.16 -10.96 -11.89
C HIS A 77 -21.81 -9.66 -12.35
N LEU A 78 -21.13 -8.52 -12.18
CA LEU A 78 -21.61 -7.21 -12.63
C LEU A 78 -21.42 -6.99 -14.14
N LEU A 79 -20.64 -7.85 -14.81
CA LEU A 79 -20.38 -7.73 -16.24
C LEU A 79 -21.53 -8.27 -17.10
N PRO A 80 -21.66 -7.76 -18.34
CA PRO A 80 -22.50 -8.34 -19.39
C PRO A 80 -22.24 -9.84 -19.59
N ALA A 81 -23.27 -10.58 -20.01
CA ALA A 81 -23.20 -12.04 -20.13
C ALA A 81 -22.10 -12.53 -21.09
N ASN A 82 -21.81 -11.77 -22.15
CA ASN A 82 -20.76 -12.07 -23.13
C ASN A 82 -19.34 -11.90 -22.58
N GLU A 83 -19.14 -11.11 -21.53
CA GLU A 83 -17.82 -10.83 -20.92
C GLU A 83 -17.60 -11.63 -19.63
N ARG A 84 -18.69 -12.00 -18.95
CA ARG A 84 -18.65 -12.73 -17.67
C ARG A 84 -17.88 -14.04 -17.75
N GLY A 85 -17.98 -14.76 -18.87
CA GLY A 85 -17.29 -16.04 -19.07
C GLY A 85 -15.77 -15.91 -19.00
N ASP A 86 -15.22 -14.90 -19.66
CA ASP A 86 -13.77 -14.69 -19.69
C ASP A 86 -13.26 -14.10 -18.38
N CYS A 87 -13.99 -13.15 -17.77
CA CYS A 87 -13.67 -12.65 -16.42
C CYS A 87 -13.58 -13.80 -15.39
N ASN A 88 -14.52 -14.75 -15.43
CA ASN A 88 -14.48 -15.90 -14.53
C ASN A 88 -13.23 -16.76 -14.73
N LYS A 89 -12.85 -17.03 -15.98
CA LYS A 89 -11.63 -17.80 -16.29
C LYS A 89 -10.39 -17.07 -15.79
N ASP A 90 -10.35 -15.76 -15.92
CA ASP A 90 -9.20 -14.97 -15.48
C ASP A 90 -9.11 -14.92 -13.95
N ALA A 91 -10.24 -14.84 -13.24
CA ALA A 91 -10.27 -15.00 -11.78
C ALA A 91 -9.76 -16.39 -11.36
N ASP A 92 -10.15 -17.46 -12.05
CA ASP A 92 -9.69 -18.83 -11.75
C ASP A 92 -8.18 -18.98 -12.00
N LYS A 93 -7.66 -18.42 -13.10
CA LYS A 93 -6.21 -18.38 -13.39
C LYS A 93 -5.44 -17.59 -12.34
N GLN A 94 -5.99 -16.45 -11.92
CA GLN A 94 -5.36 -15.59 -10.91
C GLN A 94 -5.23 -16.34 -9.58
N LEU A 95 -6.30 -17.01 -9.12
CA LEU A 95 -6.25 -17.82 -7.91
C LEU A 95 -5.16 -18.91 -7.99
N ALA A 96 -5.06 -19.62 -9.12
CA ALA A 96 -4.02 -20.62 -9.30
C ALA A 96 -2.61 -20.03 -9.23
N SER A 97 -2.41 -18.85 -9.82
CA SER A 97 -1.16 -18.09 -9.77
C SER A 97 -0.82 -17.62 -8.35
N ASP A 98 -1.80 -17.08 -7.63
CA ASP A 98 -1.64 -16.57 -6.26
C ASP A 98 -1.26 -17.71 -5.31
N LEU A 99 -1.91 -18.88 -5.44
CA LEU A 99 -1.58 -20.05 -4.61
C LEU A 99 -0.19 -20.61 -4.92
N ALA A 100 0.28 -20.54 -6.17
CA ALA A 100 1.64 -20.93 -6.53
C ALA A 100 2.67 -19.95 -5.96
N THR A 101 2.37 -18.65 -6.01
CA THR A 101 3.20 -17.58 -5.44
C THR A 101 3.25 -17.67 -3.92
N ALA A 102 2.11 -17.94 -3.27
CA ALA A 102 2.00 -18.06 -1.83
C ALA A 102 2.94 -19.13 -1.25
N LYS A 103 3.06 -20.27 -1.95
CA LYS A 103 4.01 -21.34 -1.57
C LYS A 103 5.44 -20.83 -1.59
N LYS A 104 5.84 -20.09 -2.63
CA LYS A 104 7.19 -19.52 -2.76
C LYS A 104 7.47 -18.50 -1.68
N GLN A 105 6.58 -17.54 -1.49
CA GLN A 105 6.70 -16.51 -0.46
C GLN A 105 6.81 -17.09 0.95
N ALA A 106 6.03 -18.14 1.25
CA ALA A 106 6.13 -18.81 2.53
C ALA A 106 7.48 -19.51 2.74
N MET A 107 8.05 -20.12 1.70
CA MET A 107 9.41 -20.67 1.75
C MET A 107 10.47 -19.58 1.94
N GLU A 108 10.28 -18.40 1.35
CA GLU A 108 11.26 -17.31 1.42
C GLU A 108 11.24 -16.57 2.76
N GLN A 109 10.08 -16.37 3.39
CA GLN A 109 9.95 -15.59 4.64
C GLN A 109 10.61 -16.25 5.87
N HIS A 110 10.95 -17.54 5.80
CA HIS A 110 11.54 -18.29 6.91
C HIS A 110 12.92 -18.89 6.57
N ASN A 111 13.56 -18.42 5.50
CA ASN A 111 14.94 -18.76 5.14
C ASN A 111 15.95 -17.70 5.60
#